data_AF-A0A966LYL0-F1
#
_entry.id   AF-A0A966LYL0-F1
#
_cell.length_a   1.000
_cell.length_b   1.000
_cell.length_c   1.000
_cell.angle_alpha   90.00
_cell.angle_beta   90.00
_cell.angle_gamma   90.00
#
_symmetry.space_group_name_H-M   'P 1'
#
loop_
_entity.id
_entity.type
_entity.pdbx_description
1 polymer ?
#
loop_
_entity_poly.entity_id
_entity_poly.type
_entity_poly.pdbx_seq_one_letter_code
_entity_poly.pdbx_strand_id
1 'polypeptide(L)'
;MSKTKVLGNKGLSFITKLLFGVNVTDSQSGLRIYSRAAIEKLDWKTTGYEFCSEMIWRAKQLGIEIEEFPIQAIYTDYSRSKGQNNWNAINIVKRLFKQRIVEIFE
;
A
#
# COMPACT_ATOMS: atom_id res chain seq x y z
N MET A 1 14.71 5.79 -8.48
CA MET A 1 14.31 4.42 -8.11
C MET A 1 14.81 3.45 -9.19
N SER A 2 15.23 2.22 -8.86
CA SER A 2 15.61 1.23 -9.89
C SER A 2 14.37 0.76 -10.67
N LYS A 3 14.55 0.43 -11.97
CA LYS A 3 13.46 -0.08 -12.84
C LYS A 3 12.74 -1.30 -12.25
N THR A 4 13.48 -2.18 -11.56
CA THR A 4 12.91 -3.37 -10.89
C THR A 4 11.91 -3.00 -9.80
N LYS A 5 12.18 -1.95 -9.02
CA LYS A 5 11.29 -1.50 -7.94
C LYS A 5 10.03 -0.85 -8.48
N VAL A 6 10.17 -0.06 -9.56
CA VAL A 6 9.01 0.54 -10.25
C VAL A 6 8.09 -0.56 -10.79
N LEU A 7 8.64 -1.61 -11.40
CA LEU A 7 7.87 -2.75 -11.87
C LEU A 7 7.19 -3.51 -10.72
N GLY A 8 7.90 -3.71 -9.60
CA GLY A 8 7.36 -4.32 -8.39
C GLY A 8 6.18 -3.54 -7.82
N ASN A 9 6.30 -2.21 -7.68
CA ASN A 9 5.22 -1.36 -7.20
C ASN A 9 3.99 -1.40 -8.11
N LYS A 10 4.18 -1.37 -9.43
CA LYS A 10 3.08 -1.51 -10.40
C LYS A 10 2.37 -2.86 -10.26
N GLY A 11 3.13 -3.95 -10.12
CA GLY A 11 2.58 -5.28 -9.88
C GLY A 11 1.78 -5.36 -8.58
N LEU A 12 2.32 -4.85 -7.48
CA LEU A 12 1.63 -4.80 -6.19
C LEU A 12 0.36 -3.93 -6.25
N SER A 13 0.40 -2.79 -6.94
CA SER A 13 -0.77 -1.93 -7.13
C SER A 13 -1.87 -2.64 -7.92
N PHE A 14 -1.50 -3.40 -8.95
CA PHE A 14 -2.45 -4.23 -9.69
C PHE A 14 -3.06 -5.33 -8.82
N ILE A 15 -2.28 -6.02 -7.99
CA ILE A 15 -2.79 -7.03 -7.04
C ILE A 15 -3.76 -6.40 -6.04
N THR A 16 -3.41 -5.24 -5.48
CA THR A 16 -4.31 -4.48 -4.58
C THR A 16 -5.62 -4.13 -5.27
N LYS A 17 -5.57 -3.70 -6.54
CA LYS A 17 -6.77 -3.42 -7.34
C LYS A 17 -7.64 -4.66 -7.54
N LEU A 18 -7.03 -5.80 -7.86
CA LEU A 18 -7.77 -7.06 -8.06
C LEU A 18 -8.42 -7.55 -6.77
N LEU A 19 -7.72 -7.48 -5.64
CA LEU A 19 -8.22 -8.01 -4.36
C LEU A 19 -9.28 -7.11 -3.72
N PHE A 20 -9.09 -5.79 -3.78
CA PHE A 20 -9.86 -4.83 -2.98
C PHE A 20 -10.63 -3.81 -3.82
N GLY A 21 -10.55 -3.89 -5.16
CA GLY A 21 -11.24 -2.96 -6.05
C GLY A 21 -10.68 -1.53 -6.02
N VAL A 22 -9.47 -1.34 -5.48
CA VAL A 22 -8.88 -0.01 -5.30
C VAL A 22 -7.93 0.33 -6.44
N ASN A 23 -8.23 1.39 -7.18
CA ASN A 23 -7.42 1.83 -8.32
C ASN A 23 -6.49 2.98 -7.91
N VAL A 24 -5.21 2.67 -7.68
CA VAL A 24 -4.14 3.64 -7.41
C VAL A 24 -2.91 3.33 -8.26
N THR A 25 -2.12 4.34 -8.58
CA THR A 25 -0.87 4.21 -9.34
C THR A 25 0.28 3.63 -8.53
N ASP A 26 0.33 3.88 -7.21
CA ASP A 26 1.31 3.29 -6.29
C ASP A 26 0.70 2.94 -4.92
N SER A 27 0.40 1.65 -4.71
CA SER A 27 -0.11 1.18 -3.42
C SER A 27 0.94 1.14 -2.30
N GLN A 28 2.22 1.22 -2.64
CA GLN A 28 3.35 1.09 -1.71
C GLN A 28 3.97 2.44 -1.32
N SER A 29 3.35 3.56 -1.72
CA SER A 29 3.76 4.89 -1.24
C SER A 29 3.51 5.02 0.27
N GLY A 30 4.53 5.46 1.00
CA GLY A 30 4.40 5.79 2.43
C GLY A 30 3.93 7.21 2.70
N LEU A 31 4.06 8.12 1.73
CA LEU A 31 3.64 9.52 1.91
C LEU A 31 2.14 9.64 1.61
N ARG A 32 1.36 10.03 2.63
CA ARG A 32 -0.08 10.21 2.55
C ARG A 32 -0.51 11.39 3.43
N ILE A 33 -1.57 12.06 3.01
CA ILE A 33 -2.19 13.15 3.75
C ILE A 33 -3.62 12.70 4.08
N TYR A 34 -4.04 12.92 5.32
CA TYR A 34 -5.36 12.55 5.81
C TYR A 34 -6.08 13.79 6.33
N SER A 35 -7.38 13.89 6.05
CA SER A 35 -8.23 14.79 6.82
C SER A 35 -8.40 14.26 8.24
N ARG A 36 -8.71 15.15 9.19
CA ARG A 36 -9.01 14.75 10.58
C ARG A 36 -10.13 13.70 10.64
N ALA A 37 -11.21 13.91 9.89
CA ALA A 37 -12.33 12.99 9.87
C ALA A 37 -11.97 11.60 9.28
N ALA A 38 -11.03 11.55 8.34
CA ALA A 38 -10.57 10.27 7.78
C ALA A 38 -9.72 9.51 8.79
N ILE A 39 -8.73 10.17 9.41
CA ILE A 39 -7.79 9.49 10.33
C ILE A 39 -8.49 8.98 11.60
N GLU A 40 -9.54 9.67 12.07
CA GLU A 40 -10.33 9.24 13.24
C GLU A 40 -11.17 7.99 12.98
N LYS A 41 -11.50 7.68 11.72
CA LYS A 41 -12.31 6.51 11.33
C LYS A 41 -11.48 5.33 10.83
N LEU A 42 -10.26 5.59 10.37
CA LEU A 42 -9.38 4.56 9.83
C LEU A 42 -8.80 3.72 10.98
N ASP A 43 -9.10 2.42 10.95
CA ASP A 43 -8.50 1.43 11.82
C ASP A 43 -7.73 0.41 10.98
N TRP A 44 -6.46 0.21 11.34
CA TRP A 44 -5.53 -0.64 10.60
C TRP A 44 -4.97 -1.70 11.54
N LYS A 45 -5.02 -2.96 11.11
CA LYS A 45 -4.64 -4.08 11.97
C LYS A 45 -3.21 -4.57 11.69
N THR A 46 -2.58 -4.11 10.61
CA THR A 46 -1.33 -4.68 10.12
C THR A 46 -0.10 -3.90 10.56
N THR A 47 1.01 -4.62 10.73
CA THR A 47 2.27 -4.06 11.25
C THR A 47 3.45 -4.22 10.29
N GLY A 48 3.25 -4.90 9.15
CA GLY A 48 4.27 -5.08 8.12
C GLY A 48 4.12 -4.14 6.93
N TYR A 49 4.83 -4.43 5.85
CA TYR A 49 4.78 -3.63 4.62
C TYR A 49 3.40 -3.63 3.94
N GLU A 50 2.59 -4.64 4.19
CA GLU A 50 1.20 -4.72 3.73
C GLU A 50 0.31 -3.59 4.27
N PHE A 51 0.74 -2.92 5.34
CA PHE A 51 0.08 -1.74 5.91
C PHE A 51 -0.21 -0.68 4.84
N CYS A 52 0.72 -0.48 3.90
CA CYS A 52 0.52 0.50 2.84
C CYS A 52 -0.71 0.19 1.99
N SER A 53 -0.95 -1.09 1.67
CA SER A 53 -2.15 -1.48 0.91
C SER A 53 -3.40 -1.48 1.78
N GLU A 54 -3.29 -1.88 3.06
CA GLU A 54 -4.42 -1.86 4.01
C GLU A 54 -4.98 -0.45 4.16
N MET A 55 -4.13 0.56 4.28
CA MET A 55 -4.58 1.95 4.42
C MET A 55 -5.52 2.38 3.29
N ILE A 56 -5.20 2.01 2.05
CA ILE A 56 -5.98 2.40 0.88
C ILE A 56 -7.27 1.55 0.79
N TRP A 57 -7.16 0.26 1.08
CA TRP A 57 -8.31 -0.63 1.12
C TRP A 57 -9.34 -0.21 2.20
N ARG A 58 -8.91 0.05 3.44
CA ARG A 58 -9.80 0.53 4.51
C ARG A 58 -10.45 1.86 4.20
N ALA A 59 -9.70 2.80 3.61
CA ALA A 59 -10.27 4.07 3.13
C ALA A 59 -11.39 3.83 2.12
N LYS A 60 -11.17 2.93 1.15
CA LYS A 60 -12.22 2.57 0.17
C LYS A 60 -13.45 1.94 0.83
N GLN A 61 -13.28 1.06 1.81
CA GLN A 61 -14.40 0.43 2.53
C GLN A 61 -15.26 1.45 3.27
N LEU A 62 -14.63 2.47 3.85
CA LEU A 62 -15.31 3.55 4.55
C LEU A 62 -15.92 4.59 3.59
N GLY A 63 -15.81 4.39 2.27
CA GLY A 63 -16.26 5.34 1.27
C GLY A 63 -15.47 6.66 1.26
N ILE A 64 -14.26 6.66 1.82
CA ILE A 64 -13.38 7.83 1.82
C ILE A 64 -12.82 8.01 0.41
N GLU A 65 -12.92 9.22 -0.11
CA GLU A 65 -12.35 9.59 -1.40
C GLU A 65 -10.81 9.59 -1.34
N ILE A 66 -10.19 9.04 -2.38
CA ILE A 66 -8.73 8.92 -2.49
C ILE A 66 -8.32 9.64 -3.76
N GLU A 67 -7.47 10.66 -3.61
CA GLU A 67 -6.85 11.37 -4.71
C GLU A 67 -5.34 11.14 -4.73
N GLU A 68 -4.75 11.11 -5.92
CA GLU A 68 -3.32 10.92 -6.10
C GLU A 68 -2.66 12.23 -6.51
N PHE A 69 -1.66 12.67 -5.73
CA PHE A 69 -0.80 13.79 -6.08
C PHE A 69 0.58 13.27 -6.50
N PRO A 70 1.08 13.60 -7.71
CA PRO A 70 2.41 13.16 -8.15
C PRO A 70 3.52 13.68 -7.24
N ILE A 71 4.35 12.77 -6.73
CA ILE A 71 5.50 13.10 -5.89
C ILE A 71 6.77 12.47 -6.44
N GLN A 72 7.92 13.04 -6.08
CA GLN A 72 9.22 12.48 -6.41
C GLN A 72 9.89 11.91 -5.15
N ALA A 73 10.22 10.62 -5.18
CA ALA A 73 11.01 10.00 -4.12
C ALA A 73 12.48 10.43 -4.22
N ILE A 74 12.97 11.14 -3.19
CA ILE A 74 14.36 11.56 -3.06
C ILE A 74 15.16 10.44 -2.39
N TYR A 75 16.11 9.86 -3.11
CA TYR A 75 16.96 8.78 -2.60
C TYR A 75 18.37 9.29 -2.33
N THR A 76 18.73 9.36 -1.04
CA THR A 76 20.12 9.55 -0.59
C THR A 76 20.86 8.22 -0.51
N ASP A 77 22.18 8.25 -0.37
CA ASP A 77 22.97 7.02 -0.22
C ASP A 77 22.62 6.26 1.08
N TYR A 78 22.26 6.99 2.14
CA TYR A 78 21.69 6.41 3.34
C TYR A 78 20.37 5.67 3.07
N SER A 79 19.42 6.29 2.36
CA SER A 79 18.13 5.65 2.05
C SER A 79 18.28 4.46 1.12
N ARG A 80 19.30 4.47 0.24
CA ARG A 80 19.62 3.34 -0.64
C ARG A 80 20.21 2.17 0.13
N SER A 81 21.08 2.41 1.10
CA SER A 81 21.70 1.36 1.93
C SER A 81 20.69 0.68 2.87
N LYS A 82 19.66 1.40 3.33
CA LYS A 82 18.52 0.87 4.09
C LYS A 82 17.44 0.21 3.23
N GLY A 83 17.68 0.09 1.92
CA GLY A 83 16.72 -0.48 0.98
C GLY A 83 16.27 -1.89 1.37
N GLN A 84 14.99 -2.18 1.14
CA GLN A 84 14.41 -3.49 1.42
C GLN A 84 14.72 -4.52 0.35
N ASN A 85 14.74 -5.78 0.76
CA ASN A 85 14.88 -6.92 -0.13
C ASN A 85 13.59 -7.11 -0.97
N ASN A 86 13.76 -7.38 -2.26
CA ASN A 86 12.65 -7.58 -3.20
C ASN A 86 11.78 -8.80 -2.84
N TRP A 87 12.32 -9.79 -2.11
CA TRP A 87 11.55 -10.94 -1.61
C TRP A 87 10.38 -10.54 -0.68
N ASN A 88 10.45 -9.37 -0.05
CA ASN A 88 9.35 -8.85 0.77
C ASN A 88 8.07 -8.63 -0.02
N ALA A 89 8.15 -8.41 -1.35
CA ALA A 89 6.96 -8.32 -2.20
C ALA A 89 6.09 -9.57 -2.10
N ILE A 90 6.69 -10.76 -2.01
CA ILE A 90 5.93 -12.02 -1.86
C ILE A 90 5.23 -12.07 -0.51
N ASN A 91 5.90 -11.58 0.55
CA ASN A 91 5.31 -11.54 1.89
C ASN A 91 4.11 -10.59 1.93
N ILE A 92 4.21 -9.43 1.28
CA ILE A 92 3.10 -8.49 1.12
C ILE A 92 1.93 -9.19 0.44
N VAL A 93 2.15 -9.80 -0.73
CA VAL A 93 1.08 -10.49 -1.47
C VAL A 93 0.42 -11.57 -0.63
N LYS A 94 1.20 -12.47 0.00
CA LYS A 94 0.65 -13.53 0.87
C LYS A 94 -0.21 -12.96 1.99
N ARG A 95 0.21 -11.85 2.62
CA ARG A 95 -0.56 -11.21 3.70
C ARG A 95 -1.82 -10.52 3.19
N LEU A 96 -1.79 -9.86 2.03
CA LEU A 96 -2.98 -9.27 1.42
C LEU A 96 -4.03 -10.32 1.06
N PHE A 97 -3.62 -11.45 0.49
CA PHE A 97 -4.51 -12.58 0.24
C PHE A 97 -5.10 -13.13 1.54
N LYS A 98 -4.27 -13.33 2.58
CA LYS A 98 -4.76 -13.77 3.90
C LYS A 98 -5.79 -12.79 4.47
N GLN A 99 -5.54 -11.49 4.40
CA GLN A 99 -6.48 -10.47 4.87
C GLN A 99 -7.79 -10.50 4.11
N ARG A 100 -7.73 -10.59 2.78
CA ARG A 100 -8.94 -10.68 1.95
C ARG A 100 -9.78 -11.90 2.32
N ILE A 101 -9.13 -13.03 2.61
CA ILE A 101 -9.81 -14.24 3.08
C ILE A 101 -10.44 -13.98 4.46
N VAL A 102 -9.67 -13.50 5.43
CA VAL A 102 -10.17 -13.23 6.80
C VAL A 102 -11.38 -12.29 6.77
N GLU A 103 -11.32 -11.23 5.98
CA GLU A 103 -12.41 -10.27 5.81
C GLU A 103 -13.68 -10.88 5.22
N ILE A 104 -13.59 -11.89 4.34
CA ILE A 104 -14.77 -12.58 3.79
C ILE A 104 -15.50 -13.39 4.87
N PHE A 105 -14.79 -13.77 5.95
CA PHE A 105 -15.32 -14.59 7.04
C PHE A 105 -15.62 -13.80 8.33
N GLU A 106 -15.28 -12.51 8.40
CA GLU A 106 -15.70 -11.57 9.45
C GLU A 106 -16.99 -10.84 9.03
#